data_AF-A0A1G5GE03-F1
#
_entry.id   AF-A0A1G5GE03-F1
#
_cell.length_a   1.000
_cell.length_b   1.000
_cell.length_c   1.000
_cell.angle_alpha   90.00
_cell.angle_beta   90.00
_cell.angle_gamma   90.00
#
_symmetry.space_group_name_H-M   'P 1'
#
loop_
_entity.id
_entity.type
_entity.pdbx_description
1 polymer ?
#
loop_
_entity_poly.entity_id
_entity_poly.type
_entity_poly.pdbx_seq_one_letter_code
_entity_poly.pdbx_strand_id
1 'polypeptide(L)'
;MNILEQFKNVYSNHLIPKGFSLLKSKYPYFIKVTSDEIIQLISVEKKKSDFNPNFECFTIWIGISLITLPMTGYNSKPSTLDNQCWMIPASDFYHRCSLSMDGFEKADMKYSFYYEKENEADMLSALNKSWDELMPFIVDFFSRYITMEDYYSLKGRMRFGFYQDIVILKQKNDEYLSEREKEYPSELQEFVSILENNPLMKLIRERKEKEFKEKYMEYNQWFIDRKKVVRNMTSIWRLPLRMKILIENILRN
;
A
#
# COMPACT_ATOMS: atom_id res chain seq x y z
N MET A 1 -24.02 11.58 2.33
CA MET A 1 -23.65 10.93 3.61
C MET A 1 -22.13 10.72 3.70
N ASN A 2 -21.51 10.98 4.85
CA ASN A 2 -20.05 11.04 4.99
C ASN A 2 -19.51 9.95 5.93
N ILE A 3 -19.03 8.84 5.36
CA ILE A 3 -18.40 7.75 6.11
C ILE A 3 -17.20 8.22 6.96
N LEU A 4 -16.46 9.24 6.53
CA LEU A 4 -15.31 9.75 7.29
C LEU A 4 -15.74 10.37 8.62
N GLU A 5 -16.92 10.98 8.64
CA GLU A 5 -17.50 11.60 9.83
C GLU A 5 -18.09 10.54 10.76
N GLN A 6 -18.85 9.59 10.22
CA GLN A 6 -19.41 8.51 11.04
C GLN A 6 -18.33 7.58 11.59
N PHE A 7 -17.26 7.33 10.83
CA PHE A 7 -16.09 6.63 11.33
C PHE A 7 -15.46 7.36 12.52
N LYS A 8 -15.28 8.69 12.45
CA LYS A 8 -14.78 9.48 13.59
C LYS A 8 -15.67 9.27 14.82
N ASN A 9 -16.99 9.37 14.66
CA ASN A 9 -17.93 9.26 15.77
C ASN A 9 -17.89 7.86 16.41
N VAL A 10 -18.06 6.81 15.60
CA VAL A 10 -18.09 5.43 16.08
C VAL A 10 -16.76 5.03 16.71
N TYR A 11 -15.64 5.24 16.00
CA TYR A 11 -14.34 4.77 16.48
C TYR A 11 -13.77 5.61 17.61
N SER A 12 -14.11 6.90 17.74
CA SER A 12 -13.63 7.72 18.87
C SER A 12 -14.07 7.15 20.22
N ASN A 13 -15.32 6.68 20.30
CA ASN A 13 -15.87 6.11 21.53
C ASN A 13 -15.09 4.90 22.03
N HIS A 14 -14.43 4.17 21.12
CA HIS A 14 -13.69 2.95 21.46
C HIS A 14 -12.17 3.13 21.49
N LEU A 15 -11.61 3.98 20.62
CA LEU A 15 -10.17 4.16 20.49
C LEU A 15 -9.60 5.18 21.48
N ILE A 16 -10.33 6.25 21.82
CA ILE A 16 -9.87 7.24 22.79
C ILE A 16 -9.58 6.60 24.17
N PRO A 17 -10.48 5.76 24.72
CA PRO A 17 -10.20 5.03 25.97
C PRO A 17 -8.97 4.11 25.90
N LYS A 18 -8.53 3.73 24.69
CA LYS A 18 -7.34 2.88 24.47
C LYS A 18 -6.06 3.71 24.25
N GLY A 19 -6.12 5.03 24.40
CA GLY A 19 -4.99 5.94 24.28
C GLY A 19 -4.72 6.47 22.87
N PHE A 20 -5.67 6.31 21.94
CA PHE A 20 -5.57 6.93 20.62
C PHE A 20 -6.09 8.37 20.66
N SER A 21 -5.43 9.25 19.93
CA SER A 21 -5.87 10.61 19.63
C SER A 21 -6.33 10.71 18.18
N LEU A 22 -7.45 11.39 17.95
CA LEU A 22 -7.86 11.75 16.59
C LEU A 22 -7.08 12.98 16.11
N LEU A 23 -6.35 12.86 15.00
CA LEU A 23 -5.67 13.99 14.40
C LEU A 23 -6.64 14.96 13.72
N LYS A 24 -6.37 16.26 13.87
CA LYS A 24 -7.02 17.31 13.11
C LYS A 24 -6.51 17.33 11.66
N SER A 25 -7.18 16.60 10.78
CA SER A 25 -6.84 16.52 9.36
C SER A 25 -8.07 16.24 8.49
N LYS A 26 -7.89 16.34 7.16
CA LYS A 26 -8.96 16.11 6.18
C LYS A 26 -9.52 14.69 6.24
N TYR A 27 -8.66 13.70 6.48
CA TYR A 27 -9.03 12.31 6.63
C TYR A 27 -8.88 11.89 8.08
N PRO A 28 -9.73 10.99 8.60
CA PRO A 28 -9.63 10.58 10.01
C PRO A 28 -8.42 9.69 10.23
N TYR A 29 -7.46 10.17 11.02
CA TYR A 29 -6.34 9.36 11.50
C TYR A 29 -6.41 9.30 13.03
N PHE A 30 -6.58 8.10 13.55
CA PHE A 30 -6.36 7.81 14.96
C PHE A 30 -4.91 7.40 15.16
N ILE A 31 -4.26 8.03 16.13
CA ILE A 31 -2.85 7.82 16.43
C ILE A 31 -2.66 7.49 17.89
N LYS A 32 -1.88 6.46 18.16
CA LYS A 32 -1.38 6.16 19.50
C LYS A 32 0.14 6.10 19.47
N VAL A 33 0.76 6.84 20.39
CA VAL A 33 2.19 6.74 20.66
C VAL A 33 2.35 5.75 21.81
N THR A 34 3.16 4.69 21.62
CA THR A 34 3.28 3.60 22.62
C THR A 34 4.52 3.72 23.49
N SER A 35 5.68 3.90 22.86
CA SER A 35 6.94 4.37 23.44
C SER A 35 7.34 5.68 22.76
N ASP A 36 8.40 6.35 23.23
CA ASP A 36 8.82 7.70 22.75
C ASP A 36 9.01 7.81 21.23
N GLU A 37 9.07 6.69 20.50
CA GLU A 37 9.36 6.68 19.06
C GLU A 37 8.35 5.93 18.20
N ILE A 38 7.42 5.13 18.75
CA ILE A 38 6.51 4.29 17.93
C ILE A 38 5.10 4.86 17.85
N ILE A 39 4.64 5.00 16.61
CA ILE A 39 3.33 5.51 16.22
C ILE A 39 2.49 4.37 15.63
N GLN A 40 1.36 4.07 16.25
CA GLN A 40 0.32 3.19 15.73
C GLN A 40 -0.78 4.01 15.08
N LEU A 41 -1.18 3.65 13.86
CA LEU A 41 -2.08 4.41 13.01
C LEU A 41 -3.31 3.58 12.68
N ILE A 42 -4.50 4.19 12.74
CA ILE A 42 -5.75 3.63 12.21
C ILE A 42 -6.46 4.71 11.40
N SER A 43 -6.89 4.37 10.19
CA SER A 43 -7.67 5.26 9.33
C SER A 43 -8.71 4.48 8.53
N VAL A 44 -9.55 5.20 7.80
CA VAL A 44 -10.54 4.62 6.90
C VAL A 44 -10.45 5.28 5.53
N GLU A 45 -10.68 4.48 4.50
CA GLU A 45 -10.88 4.97 3.15
C GLU A 45 -12.21 4.48 2.59
N LYS A 46 -12.99 5.41 2.05
CA LYS A 46 -14.18 5.10 1.24
C LYS A 46 -13.77 4.57 -0.13
N LYS A 47 -14.34 3.45 -0.54
CA LYS A 47 -14.21 2.86 -1.85
C LYS A 47 -15.59 2.70 -2.51
N LYS A 48 -15.59 2.54 -3.83
CA LYS A 48 -16.79 2.11 -4.56
C LYS A 48 -16.87 0.59 -4.48
N SER A 49 -18.08 0.05 -4.41
CA SER A 49 -18.26 -1.39 -4.57
C SER A 49 -17.97 -1.78 -6.01
N ASP A 50 -17.09 -2.76 -6.21
CA ASP A 50 -16.78 -3.31 -7.53
C ASP A 50 -17.85 -4.29 -8.03
N PHE A 51 -18.69 -4.79 -7.11
CA PHE A 51 -19.66 -5.85 -7.39
C PHE A 51 -21.09 -5.34 -7.58
N ASN A 52 -21.46 -4.23 -6.93
CA ASN A 52 -22.82 -3.71 -7.01
C ASN A 52 -22.83 -2.17 -6.96
N PRO A 53 -23.32 -1.49 -8.01
CA PRO A 53 -23.36 -0.03 -8.07
C PRO A 53 -24.31 0.60 -7.04
N ASN A 54 -25.21 -0.15 -6.41
CA ASN A 54 -26.08 0.35 -5.33
C ASN A 54 -25.41 0.35 -3.96
N PHE A 55 -24.21 -0.22 -3.86
CA PHE A 55 -23.44 -0.30 -2.63
C PHE A 55 -22.19 0.56 -2.69
N GLU A 56 -21.77 1.01 -1.53
CA GLU A 56 -20.46 1.57 -1.28
C GLU A 56 -19.73 0.66 -0.30
N CYS A 57 -18.41 0.82 -0.20
CA CYS A 57 -17.64 0.11 0.80
C CYS A 57 -16.60 1.01 1.44
N PHE A 58 -16.03 0.54 2.53
CA PHE A 58 -14.86 1.15 3.12
C PHE A 58 -13.86 0.09 3.56
N THR A 59 -12.61 0.51 3.64
CA THR A 59 -11.50 -0.32 4.12
C THR A 59 -10.84 0.38 5.29
N ILE A 60 -10.58 -0.37 6.36
CA ILE A 60 -9.78 0.09 7.48
C ILE A 60 -8.30 -0.06 7.10
N TRP A 61 -7.54 1.00 7.34
CA TRP A 61 -6.10 1.04 7.14
C TRP A 61 -5.40 1.08 8.48
N ILE A 62 -4.34 0.31 8.62
CA ILE A 62 -3.51 0.28 9.83
C ILE A 62 -2.05 0.54 9.48
N GLY A 63 -1.28 1.05 10.44
CA GLY A 63 0.15 1.26 10.26
C GLY A 63 0.90 1.28 11.59
N ILE A 64 2.19 0.95 11.51
CA ILE A 64 3.16 1.19 12.58
C ILE A 64 4.34 1.93 11.94
N SER A 65 4.68 3.09 12.50
CA SER A 65 5.77 3.94 12.02
C SER A 65 6.60 4.47 13.17
N LEU A 66 7.78 5.02 12.85
CA LEU A 66 8.61 5.75 13.79
C LEU A 66 8.33 7.25 13.71
N ILE A 67 8.44 7.95 14.83
CA ILE A 67 8.34 9.42 14.89
C ILE A 67 9.40 10.13 14.05
N THR A 68 10.56 9.48 13.85
CA THR A 68 11.73 10.00 13.12
C THR A 68 11.63 9.82 11.60
N LEU A 69 10.69 9.02 11.11
CA LEU A 69 10.51 8.79 9.68
C LEU A 69 9.64 9.88 9.03
N PRO A 70 9.78 10.12 7.71
CA PRO A 70 8.95 11.09 7.00
C PRO A 70 7.48 10.83 7.31
N MET A 71 6.83 11.81 7.93
CA MET A 71 5.48 11.61 8.44
C MET A 71 4.53 11.25 7.29
N THR A 72 3.69 10.25 7.56
CA THR A 72 2.45 9.97 6.84
C THR A 72 1.76 11.30 6.51
N GLY A 73 1.41 11.50 5.25
CA GLY A 73 0.62 12.63 4.80
C GLY A 73 -0.79 12.54 5.37
N TYR A 74 -1.00 13.04 6.59
CA TYR A 74 -2.29 12.97 7.29
C TYR A 74 -3.39 13.80 6.63
N ASN A 75 -3.03 14.73 5.74
CA ASN A 75 -3.98 15.47 4.90
C ASN A 75 -4.35 14.74 3.59
N SER A 76 -3.76 13.57 3.37
CA SER A 76 -3.97 12.71 2.20
C SER A 76 -4.69 11.42 2.59
N LYS A 77 -5.21 10.70 1.58
CA LYS A 77 -5.84 9.39 1.80
C LYS A 77 -4.80 8.38 2.30
N PRO A 78 -5.20 7.36 3.09
CA PRO A 78 -4.29 6.30 3.50
C PRO A 78 -3.66 5.55 2.30
N SER A 79 -4.37 5.50 1.17
CA SER A 79 -3.93 4.85 -0.07
C SER A 79 -2.93 5.63 -0.92
N THR A 80 -2.55 6.86 -0.55
CA THR A 80 -1.50 7.57 -1.31
C THR A 80 -0.16 6.86 -1.19
N LEU A 81 0.67 6.91 -2.24
CA LEU A 81 1.99 6.25 -2.28
C LEU A 81 2.84 6.51 -1.03
N ASP A 82 2.89 7.75 -0.55
CA ASP A 82 3.68 8.11 0.64
C ASP A 82 3.17 7.43 1.91
N ASN A 83 1.86 7.22 2.02
CA ASN A 83 1.23 6.57 3.17
C ASN A 83 1.32 5.04 3.09
N GLN A 84 1.35 4.47 1.89
CA GLN A 84 1.51 3.03 1.67
C GLN A 84 2.89 2.50 2.09
N CYS A 85 3.86 3.37 2.34
CA CYS A 85 5.14 3.00 2.95
C CYS A 85 4.98 2.50 4.40
N TRP A 86 3.95 2.97 5.11
CA TRP A 86 3.78 2.75 6.55
C TRP A 86 2.40 2.23 6.92
N MET A 87 1.46 2.22 5.98
CA MET A 87 0.09 1.79 6.16
C MET A 87 -0.31 0.76 5.11
N ILE A 88 -1.18 -0.13 5.53
CA ILE A 88 -1.74 -1.20 4.70
C ILE A 88 -3.23 -1.36 4.98
N PRO A 89 -4.03 -1.78 3.99
CA PRO A 89 -5.37 -2.29 4.26
C PRO A 89 -5.32 -3.40 5.32
N ALA A 90 -6.22 -3.36 6.29
CA ALA A 90 -6.29 -4.37 7.33
C ALA A 90 -6.65 -5.76 6.78
N SER A 91 -7.39 -5.82 5.66
CA SER A 91 -7.65 -7.03 4.87
C SER A 91 -6.34 -7.66 4.38
N ASP A 92 -5.51 -6.88 3.68
CA ASP A 92 -4.21 -7.30 3.17
C ASP A 92 -3.28 -7.73 4.32
N PHE A 93 -3.32 -7.00 5.43
CA PHE A 93 -2.55 -7.32 6.63
C PHE A 93 -2.94 -8.68 7.20
N TYR A 94 -4.24 -8.91 7.40
CA TYR A 94 -4.75 -10.19 7.87
C TYR A 94 -4.36 -11.34 6.93
N HIS A 95 -4.44 -11.14 5.62
CA HIS A 95 -4.05 -12.15 4.63
C HIS A 95 -2.57 -12.55 4.81
N ARG A 96 -1.68 -11.57 4.98
CA ARG A 96 -0.24 -11.80 5.20
C ARG A 96 0.03 -12.57 6.49
N CYS A 97 -0.70 -12.24 7.57
CA CYS A 97 -0.53 -12.93 8.86
C CYS A 97 -1.10 -14.35 8.88
N SER A 98 -2.19 -14.60 8.14
CA SER A 98 -2.91 -15.89 8.19
C SER A 98 -2.31 -16.98 7.30
N LEU A 99 -1.31 -16.67 6.46
CA LEU A 99 -0.70 -17.58 5.46
C LEU A 99 -1.75 -18.37 4.66
N SER A 100 -2.96 -17.81 4.52
CA SER A 100 -4.11 -18.48 3.92
C SER A 100 -3.84 -18.66 2.42
N MET A 101 -3.68 -19.91 1.98
CA MET A 101 -3.52 -20.25 0.56
C MET A 101 -4.79 -19.94 -0.26
N ASP A 102 -5.92 -19.72 0.40
CA ASP A 102 -7.20 -19.41 -0.24
C ASP A 102 -7.36 -17.94 -0.70
N GLY A 103 -6.25 -17.19 -0.72
CA GLY A 103 -6.12 -16.01 -1.55
C GLY A 103 -6.72 -14.74 -0.96
N PHE A 104 -5.98 -13.66 -1.18
CA PHE A 104 -6.32 -12.27 -0.92
C PHE A 104 -7.81 -11.91 -1.03
N GLU A 105 -8.52 -12.44 -2.03
CA GLU A 105 -9.96 -12.19 -2.25
C GLU A 105 -10.83 -12.56 -1.04
N LYS A 106 -10.58 -13.69 -0.36
CA LYS A 106 -11.38 -14.05 0.83
C LYS A 106 -11.14 -13.10 2.00
N ALA A 107 -9.91 -12.61 2.15
CA ALA A 107 -9.58 -11.64 3.20
C ALA A 107 -10.16 -10.26 2.88
N ASP A 108 -10.11 -9.85 1.61
CA ASP A 108 -10.70 -8.59 1.16
C ASP A 108 -12.23 -8.61 1.29
N MET A 109 -12.91 -9.68 0.87
CA MET A 109 -14.35 -9.82 1.07
C MET A 109 -14.75 -9.85 2.56
N LYS A 110 -13.90 -10.41 3.43
CA LYS A 110 -14.17 -10.50 4.87
C LYS A 110 -13.98 -9.16 5.58
N TYR A 111 -13.04 -8.33 5.14
CA TYR A 111 -12.63 -7.10 5.84
C TYR A 111 -12.82 -5.81 5.02
N SER A 112 -13.48 -5.90 3.87
CA SER A 112 -14.14 -4.79 3.20
C SER A 112 -15.62 -4.78 3.62
N PHE A 113 -16.05 -3.65 4.18
CA PHE A 113 -17.39 -3.52 4.75
C PHE A 113 -18.27 -2.73 3.78
N TYR A 114 -19.36 -3.36 3.35
CA TYR A 114 -20.29 -2.83 2.35
C TYR A 114 -21.52 -2.26 3.04
N TYR A 115 -22.08 -1.21 2.43
CA TYR A 115 -23.34 -0.61 2.85
C TYR A 115 -24.08 -0.06 1.63
N GLU A 116 -25.40 -0.04 1.69
CA GLU A 116 -26.25 0.55 0.66
C GLU A 116 -26.04 2.06 0.57
N LYS A 117 -26.01 2.58 -0.66
CA LYS A 117 -25.86 4.01 -0.92
C LYS A 117 -26.97 4.78 -0.22
N GLU A 118 -26.58 5.89 0.40
CA GLU A 118 -27.51 6.82 1.06
C GLU A 118 -28.28 6.21 2.25
N ASN A 119 -27.93 4.99 2.68
CA ASN A 119 -28.54 4.32 3.83
C ASN A 119 -27.65 4.43 5.08
N GLU A 120 -27.96 5.40 5.95
CA GLU A 120 -27.16 5.69 7.15
C GLU A 120 -27.17 4.56 8.17
N ALA A 121 -28.32 3.90 8.36
CA ALA A 121 -28.44 2.79 9.28
C ALA A 121 -27.55 1.61 8.85
N ASP A 122 -27.51 1.32 7.55
CA ASP A 122 -26.66 0.26 7.00
C ASP A 122 -25.17 0.62 7.08
N MET A 123 -24.81 1.88 6.85
CA MET A 123 -23.43 2.36 7.03
C MET A 123 -22.96 2.26 8.50
N LEU A 124 -23.81 2.63 9.45
CA LEU A 124 -23.52 2.50 10.88
C LEU A 124 -23.42 1.02 11.29
N SER A 125 -24.29 0.16 10.77
CA SER A 125 -24.22 -1.29 10.94
C SER A 125 -22.88 -1.84 10.44
N ALA A 126 -22.45 -1.44 9.24
CA ALA A 126 -21.17 -1.83 8.66
C ALA A 126 -19.97 -1.34 9.49
N LEU A 127 -20.02 -0.11 10.02
CA LEU A 127 -18.99 0.42 10.93
C LEU A 127 -18.92 -0.37 12.25
N ASN A 128 -20.05 -0.67 12.88
CA ASN A 128 -20.08 -1.47 14.11
C ASN A 128 -19.59 -2.90 13.85
N LYS A 129 -20.01 -3.53 12.75
CA LYS A 129 -19.50 -4.84 12.34
C LYS A 129 -17.98 -4.82 12.14
N SER A 130 -17.46 -3.77 11.51
CA SER A 130 -16.00 -3.62 11.33
C SER A 130 -15.26 -3.51 12.66
N TRP A 131 -15.86 -2.86 13.65
CA TRP A 131 -15.31 -2.83 14.99
C TRP A 131 -15.30 -4.24 15.58
N ASP A 132 -16.44 -4.93 15.59
CA ASP A 132 -16.57 -6.23 16.26
C ASP A 132 -15.71 -7.34 15.64
N GLU A 133 -15.59 -7.39 14.30
CA GLU A 133 -14.94 -8.50 13.61
C GLU A 133 -13.44 -8.29 13.35
N LEU A 134 -12.99 -7.04 13.15
CA LEU A 134 -11.62 -6.74 12.74
C LEU A 134 -10.78 -6.14 13.88
N MET A 135 -11.37 -5.32 14.74
CA MET A 135 -10.59 -4.61 15.75
C MET A 135 -9.99 -5.49 16.84
N PRO A 136 -10.58 -6.63 17.28
CA PRO A 136 -9.91 -7.55 18.18
C PRO A 136 -8.55 -8.00 17.65
N PHE A 137 -8.47 -8.31 16.35
CA PHE A 137 -7.22 -8.69 15.68
C PHE A 137 -6.24 -7.51 15.60
N ILE A 138 -6.69 -6.31 15.22
CA ILE A 138 -5.83 -5.12 15.14
C ILE A 138 -5.27 -4.73 16.51
N VAL A 139 -6.10 -4.76 17.56
CA VAL A 139 -5.69 -4.40 18.92
C VAL A 139 -4.70 -5.42 19.48
N ASP A 140 -4.96 -6.72 19.29
CA ASP A 140 -4.01 -7.77 19.66
C ASP A 140 -2.68 -7.59 18.91
N PHE A 141 -2.72 -7.36 17.60
CA PHE A 141 -1.52 -7.02 16.83
C PHE A 141 -0.76 -5.84 17.43
N PHE A 142 -1.41 -4.69 17.63
CA PHE A 142 -0.78 -3.51 18.21
C PHE A 142 -0.22 -3.72 19.62
N SER A 143 -0.80 -4.61 20.41
CA SER A 143 -0.27 -4.92 21.74
C SER A 143 1.08 -5.64 21.71
N ARG A 144 1.42 -6.30 20.60
CA ARG A 144 2.67 -7.04 20.40
C ARG A 144 3.79 -6.19 19.82
N TYR A 145 3.48 -5.00 19.31
CA TYR A 145 4.44 -4.14 18.61
C TYR A 145 4.45 -2.74 19.22
N ILE A 146 5.14 -2.62 20.35
CA ILE A 146 5.17 -1.40 21.18
C ILE A 146 6.59 -0.88 21.47
N THR A 147 7.61 -1.69 21.19
CA THR A 147 9.03 -1.35 21.36
C THR A 147 9.76 -1.28 20.02
N MET A 148 10.90 -0.57 20.00
CA MET A 148 11.76 -0.44 18.81
C MET A 148 12.21 -1.79 18.26
N GLU A 149 12.52 -2.75 19.14
CA GLU A 149 12.86 -4.12 18.75
C GLU A 149 11.69 -4.80 18.03
N ASP A 150 10.47 -4.64 18.55
CA ASP A 150 9.27 -5.15 17.89
C ASP A 150 9.10 -4.53 16.50
N TYR A 151 9.30 -3.20 16.38
CA TYR A 151 9.21 -2.50 15.10
C TYR A 151 10.21 -3.04 14.07
N TYR A 152 11.48 -3.22 14.43
CA TYR A 152 12.48 -3.77 13.52
C TYR A 152 12.15 -5.22 13.13
N SER A 153 11.69 -6.03 14.09
CA SER A 153 11.24 -7.40 13.83
C SER A 153 10.04 -7.44 12.87
N LEU A 154 9.12 -6.48 13.00
CA LEU A 154 7.96 -6.32 12.14
C LEU A 154 8.38 -5.89 10.75
N LYS A 155 9.23 -4.85 10.64
CA LYS A 155 9.72 -4.33 9.35
C LYS A 155 10.42 -5.40 8.53
N GLY A 156 11.07 -6.38 9.17
CA GLY A 156 11.63 -7.55 8.48
C GLY A 156 10.57 -8.48 7.88
N ARG A 157 9.44 -8.70 8.58
CA ARG A 157 8.38 -9.66 8.23
C ARG A 157 7.24 -9.07 7.38
N MET A 158 6.99 -7.76 7.54
CA MET A 158 5.81 -7.07 7.04
C MET A 158 6.10 -6.13 5.87
N ARG A 159 7.30 -6.23 5.26
CA ARG A 159 7.68 -5.36 4.13
C ARG A 159 6.55 -5.24 3.13
N PHE A 160 5.93 -4.06 3.16
CA PHE A 160 4.89 -3.67 2.25
C PHE A 160 5.50 -3.79 0.85
N GLY A 161 4.95 -4.66 -0.01
CA GLY A 161 5.49 -4.89 -1.36
C GLY A 161 5.71 -3.57 -2.13
N PHE A 162 4.88 -2.58 -1.83
CA PHE A 162 4.97 -1.23 -2.38
C PHE A 162 6.25 -0.46 -2.04
N TYR A 163 6.96 -0.74 -0.93
CA TYR A 163 8.25 -0.07 -0.66
C TYR A 163 9.32 -0.55 -1.65
N GLN A 164 9.33 -1.85 -1.99
CA GLN A 164 10.19 -2.37 -3.05
C GLN A 164 9.78 -1.78 -4.40
N ASP A 165 8.48 -1.71 -4.70
CA ASP A 165 8.00 -1.11 -5.95
C ASP A 165 8.31 0.39 -6.05
N ILE A 166 8.21 1.16 -4.96
CA ILE A 166 8.56 2.59 -4.93
C ILE A 166 10.06 2.78 -5.09
N VAL A 167 10.89 1.94 -4.47
CA VAL A 167 12.34 1.93 -4.67
C VAL A 167 12.69 1.64 -6.13
N ILE A 168 12.04 0.65 -6.74
CA ILE A 168 12.21 0.29 -8.15
C ILE A 168 11.74 1.44 -9.07
N LEU A 169 10.56 2.01 -8.81
CA LEU A 169 9.96 3.09 -9.61
C LEU A 169 10.73 4.41 -9.47
N LYS A 170 11.34 4.67 -8.31
CA LYS A 170 12.22 5.83 -8.08
C LYS A 170 13.67 5.57 -8.50
N GLN A 171 13.98 4.41 -9.07
CA GLN A 171 15.33 3.99 -9.48
C GLN A 171 16.36 4.08 -8.33
N LYS A 172 15.92 3.87 -7.08
CA LYS A 172 16.76 3.88 -5.88
C LYS A 172 17.18 2.46 -5.45
N ASN A 173 17.22 1.52 -6.39
CA ASN A 173 17.52 0.11 -6.11
C ASN A 173 18.87 -0.08 -5.42
N ASP A 174 19.91 0.60 -5.88
CA ASP A 174 21.26 0.43 -5.33
C ASP A 174 21.37 0.99 -3.90
N GLU A 175 20.70 2.11 -3.62
CA GLU A 175 20.60 2.70 -2.28
C GLU A 175 19.86 1.76 -1.33
N TYR A 176 18.73 1.19 -1.78
CA TYR A 176 17.97 0.20 -1.02
C TYR A 176 18.76 -1.09 -0.76
N LEU A 177 19.45 -1.63 -1.77
CA LEU A 177 20.27 -2.83 -1.63
C LEU A 177 21.48 -2.58 -0.72
N SER A 178 22.08 -1.39 -0.75
CA SER A 178 23.15 -1.02 0.16
C SER A 178 22.67 -0.88 1.61
N GLU A 179 21.50 -0.29 1.84
CA GLU A 179 20.90 -0.24 3.19
C GLU A 179 20.53 -1.63 3.70
N ARG A 180 19.98 -2.48 2.83
CA ARG A 180 19.68 -3.90 3.08
C ARG A 180 20.90 -4.69 3.53
N GLU A 181 22.01 -4.52 2.82
CA GLU A 181 23.27 -5.21 3.08
C GLU A 181 23.87 -4.75 4.42
N LYS A 182 23.72 -3.48 4.78
CA LYS A 182 24.11 -2.96 6.09
C LYS A 182 23.21 -3.46 7.23
N GLU A 183 21.90 -3.57 6.99
CA GLU A 183 20.91 -3.91 8.01
C GLU A 183 20.84 -5.43 8.27
N TYR A 184 21.09 -6.27 7.26
CA TYR A 184 21.01 -7.75 7.34
C TYR A 184 22.11 -8.44 6.53
N PRO A 185 23.40 -8.27 6.89
CA PRO A 185 24.51 -8.79 6.09
C PRO A 185 24.52 -10.32 6.03
N SER A 186 24.19 -10.99 7.14
CA SER A 186 24.13 -12.46 7.24
C SER A 186 23.01 -13.07 6.42
N GLU A 187 21.80 -12.53 6.52
CA GLU A 187 20.62 -13.05 5.85
C GLU A 187 20.67 -12.76 4.34
N LEU A 188 21.32 -11.68 3.91
CA LEU A 188 21.57 -11.43 2.50
C LEU A 188 22.58 -12.44 1.93
N GLN A 189 23.68 -12.72 2.65
CA GLN A 189 24.62 -13.76 2.23
C GLN A 189 23.96 -15.14 2.18
N GLU A 190 23.14 -15.47 3.17
CA GLU A 190 22.37 -16.72 3.18
C GLU A 190 21.38 -16.78 2.01
N PHE A 191 20.59 -15.72 1.80
CA PHE A 191 19.64 -15.64 0.68
C PHE A 191 20.33 -15.73 -0.68
N VAL A 192 21.43 -15.00 -0.89
CA VAL A 192 22.23 -15.07 -2.12
C VAL A 192 22.79 -16.48 -2.29
N SER A 193 23.33 -17.10 -1.23
CA SER A 193 23.81 -18.47 -1.30
C SER A 193 22.70 -19.47 -1.65
N ILE A 194 21.48 -19.28 -1.13
CA ILE A 194 20.32 -20.12 -1.44
C ILE A 194 19.90 -19.90 -2.90
N LEU A 195 19.88 -18.66 -3.39
CA LEU A 195 19.52 -18.36 -4.78
C LEU A 195 20.55 -18.89 -5.78
N GLU A 196 21.84 -18.77 -5.47
CA GLU A 196 22.93 -19.22 -6.33
C GLU A 196 23.04 -20.76 -6.36
N ASN A 197 22.75 -21.42 -5.23
CA ASN A 197 22.85 -22.87 -5.12
C ASN A 197 21.54 -23.62 -5.42
N ASN A 198 20.42 -22.94 -5.65
CA ASN A 198 19.14 -23.58 -5.95
C ASN A 198 18.95 -23.77 -7.47
N PRO A 199 18.99 -25.02 -7.99
CA PRO A 199 18.89 -25.28 -9.44
C PRO A 199 17.56 -24.84 -10.04
N LEU A 200 16.47 -24.87 -9.26
CA LEU A 200 15.15 -24.40 -9.69
C LEU A 200 15.14 -22.87 -9.83
N MET A 201 15.79 -22.14 -8.93
CA MET A 201 15.85 -20.68 -8.99
C MET A 201 16.73 -20.20 -10.14
N LYS A 202 17.83 -20.91 -10.44
CA LYS A 202 18.63 -20.67 -11.65
C LYS A 202 17.79 -20.84 -12.92
N LEU A 203 17.04 -21.94 -13.03
CA LEU A 203 16.14 -22.19 -14.17
C LEU A 203 15.02 -21.15 -14.28
N ILE A 204 14.41 -20.75 -13.15
CA ILE A 204 13.37 -19.71 -13.13
C ILE A 204 13.94 -18.35 -13.55
N ARG A 205 15.14 -17.99 -13.05
CA ARG A 205 15.84 -16.75 -13.42
C ARG A 205 16.16 -16.74 -14.91
N GLU A 206 16.78 -17.78 -15.44
CA GLU A 206 17.10 -17.90 -16.86
C GLU A 206 15.84 -17.85 -17.73
N ARG A 207 14.76 -18.53 -17.32
CA ARG A 207 13.46 -18.47 -17.99
C ARG A 207 12.87 -17.05 -17.96
N LYS A 208 12.90 -16.37 -16.81
CA LYS A 208 12.35 -15.01 -16.66
C LYS A 208 13.18 -13.97 -17.41
N GLU A 209 14.50 -14.09 -17.40
CA GLU A 209 15.40 -13.25 -18.22
C GLU A 209 15.14 -13.46 -19.71
N LYS A 210 14.88 -14.70 -20.14
CA LYS A 210 14.48 -15.02 -21.51
C LYS A 210 13.11 -14.43 -21.87
N GLU A 211 12.08 -14.67 -21.06
CA GLU A 211 10.73 -14.10 -21.23
C GLU A 211 10.78 -12.56 -21.28
N PHE A 212 11.60 -11.94 -20.44
CA PHE A 212 11.77 -10.49 -20.40
C PHE A 212 12.47 -9.97 -21.66
N LYS A 213 13.54 -10.64 -22.11
CA LYS A 213 14.22 -10.30 -23.38
C LYS A 213 13.29 -10.47 -24.58
N GLU A 214 12.51 -11.55 -24.62
CA GLU A 214 11.52 -11.81 -25.68
C GLU A 214 10.43 -10.74 -25.69
N LYS A 215 9.83 -10.41 -24.53
CA LYS A 215 8.86 -9.32 -24.41
C LYS A 215 9.47 -7.96 -24.77
N TYR A 216 10.70 -7.68 -24.33
CA TYR A 216 11.39 -6.44 -24.67
C TYR A 216 11.64 -6.33 -26.19
N MET A 217 11.99 -7.43 -26.85
CA MET A 217 12.11 -7.47 -28.31
C MET A 217 10.76 -7.35 -29.00
N GLU A 218 9.69 -8.00 -28.51
CA GLU A 218 8.32 -7.82 -29.02
C GLU A 218 7.85 -6.38 -28.88
N TYR A 219 8.06 -5.74 -27.74
CA TYR A 219 7.71 -4.33 -27.51
C TYR A 219 8.50 -3.41 -28.46
N ASN A 220 9.81 -3.63 -28.61
CA ASN A 220 10.63 -2.85 -29.53
C ASN A 220 10.21 -3.07 -30.99
N GLN A 221 9.89 -4.30 -31.38
CA GLN A 221 9.38 -4.62 -32.71
C GLN A 221 8.02 -3.96 -32.95
N TRP A 222 7.11 -4.01 -31.97
CA TRP A 222 5.82 -3.32 -31.99
C TRP A 222 5.98 -1.79 -32.12
N PHE A 223 6.97 -1.19 -31.45
CA PHE A 223 7.31 0.23 -31.62
C PHE A 223 7.89 0.55 -33.01
N ILE A 224 8.72 -0.34 -33.57
CA ILE A 224 9.31 -0.22 -34.92
C ILE A 224 8.21 -0.32 -36.00
N ASP A 225 7.27 -1.26 -35.85
CA ASP A 225 6.16 -1.47 -36.77
C ASP A 225 5.19 -0.29 -36.76
N ARG A 226 4.94 0.33 -35.59
CA ARG A 226 4.19 1.59 -35.51
C ARG A 226 4.92 2.78 -36.11
N LYS A 227 6.25 2.85 -36.02
CA LYS A 227 7.04 3.89 -36.73
C LYS A 227 6.87 3.82 -38.25
N LYS A 228 6.61 2.64 -38.82
CA LYS A 228 6.27 2.50 -40.25
C LYS A 228 4.88 3.02 -40.59
N VAL A 229 3.88 2.86 -39.71
CA VAL A 229 2.51 3.39 -39.90
C VAL A 229 2.47 4.92 -39.75
N VAL A 230 3.25 5.49 -38.82
CA VAL A 230 3.28 6.95 -38.57
C VAL A 230 3.90 7.74 -39.73
N ARG A 231 4.73 7.11 -40.60
CA ARG A 231 5.25 7.79 -41.80
C ARG A 231 4.18 8.08 -42.87
N ASN A 232 3.02 7.42 -42.83
CA ASN A 232 1.93 7.63 -43.80
C ASN A 232 0.70 8.38 -43.23
N MET A 233 0.74 8.86 -41.98
CA MET A 233 -0.35 9.65 -41.37
C MET A 233 0.12 11.05 -40.96
N THR A 234 0.74 11.79 -41.89
CA THR A 234 1.14 13.20 -41.69
C THR A 234 0.00 14.21 -41.77
N SER A 235 -1.27 13.81 -41.74
CA SER A 235 -2.39 14.75 -41.96
C SER A 235 -3.42 14.90 -40.84
N ILE A 236 -3.39 14.13 -39.75
CA ILE A 236 -4.45 14.25 -38.74
C ILE A 236 -3.88 14.20 -37.31
N TRP A 237 -4.10 15.29 -36.57
CA TRP A 237 -3.89 15.47 -35.12
C TRP A 237 -2.53 16.03 -34.65
N ARG A 238 -2.30 17.31 -34.99
CA ARG A 238 -1.63 18.26 -34.08
C ARG A 238 -2.48 18.43 -32.82
N LEU A 239 -2.24 17.64 -31.76
CA LEU A 239 -2.75 17.93 -30.40
C LEU A 239 -2.06 17.14 -29.26
N PRO A 240 -0.72 17.01 -29.28
CA PRO A 240 0.02 16.99 -28.02
C PRO A 240 1.20 17.99 -27.99
N LEU A 241 1.04 19.16 -28.62
CA LEU A 241 2.02 20.27 -28.50
C LEU A 241 1.90 21.05 -27.17
N ARG A 242 0.87 20.78 -26.34
CA ARG A 242 0.69 21.48 -25.04
C ARG A 242 1.44 20.87 -23.87
N MET A 243 1.75 19.56 -23.87
CA MET A 243 2.52 18.97 -22.77
C MET A 243 4.02 19.23 -22.86
N LYS A 244 4.57 19.43 -24.07
CA LYS A 244 6.00 19.74 -24.23
C LYS A 244 6.35 21.16 -23.76
N ILE A 245 5.48 22.14 -24.05
CA ILE A 245 5.69 23.55 -23.63
C ILE A 245 5.53 23.70 -22.10
N LEU A 246 4.65 22.92 -21.46
CA LEU A 246 4.48 22.97 -20.00
C LEU A 246 5.70 22.40 -19.25
N ILE A 247 6.31 21.33 -19.78
CA ILE A 247 7.51 20.72 -19.20
C ILE A 247 8.76 21.58 -19.45
N GLU A 248 8.88 22.21 -20.63
CA GLU A 248 10.01 23.08 -20.96
C GLU A 248 10.01 24.40 -20.16
N ASN A 249 8.84 24.90 -19.72
CA ASN A 249 8.75 26.11 -18.90
C ASN A 249 8.94 25.86 -17.39
N ILE A 250 8.65 24.66 -16.88
CA ILE A 250 8.92 24.28 -15.48
C ILE A 250 10.42 24.02 -15.27
N LEU A 251 11.15 23.62 -16.31
CA LEU A 251 12.59 23.35 -16.22
C LEU A 251 13.46 24.62 -16.43
N ARG A 252 12.88 25.81 -16.49
CA ARG A 252 13.63 27.07 -16.71
C ARG A 252 13.33 28.20 -15.72
N ASN A 253 12.54 27.96 -14.67
CA ASN A 253 12.42 28.88 -13.52
C ASN A 253 12.49 28.10 -12.21
#